data_AF-A0A7C6EYA3-F1
#
_entry.id   AF-A0A7C6EYA3-F1
#
_cell.length_a   1.000
_cell.length_b   1.000
_cell.length_c   1.000
_cell.angle_alpha   90.00
_cell.angle_beta   90.00
_cell.angle_gamma   90.00
#
_symmetry.space_group_name_H-M   'P 1'
#
loop_
_entity.id
_entity.type
_entity.pdbx_description
1 polymer ?
#
loop_
_entity_poly.entity_id
_entity_poly.type
_entity_poly.pdbx_seq_one_letter_code
_entity_poly.pdbx_strand_id
1 'polypeptide(L)'
;EAIVFARHAAAHALENIANYRIPEGIPHWNDEGTTLTEEMVLITQNLKEVQQIMSFYVGIVRSNLRLKRALDRLEIIYRETEELYQKSKLSRQLCELRNLINVGYLVIKNATDRRESRGLHYNIDYPFRRNFQAD
;
A
#
# COMPACT_ATOMS: atom_id res chain seq x y z
N GLU A 1 -7.77 18.45 -10.27
CA GLU A 1 -6.42 17.95 -9.96
C GLU A 1 -5.77 17.23 -11.13
N ALA A 2 -6.29 16.08 -11.58
CA ALA A 2 -5.68 15.24 -12.63
C ALA A 2 -5.24 15.97 -13.91
N ILE A 3 -6.11 16.78 -14.54
CA ILE A 3 -5.78 17.52 -15.78
C ILE A 3 -4.62 18.50 -15.56
N VAL A 4 -4.62 19.19 -14.42
CA VAL A 4 -3.59 20.18 -14.08
C VAL A 4 -2.24 19.50 -13.86
N PHE A 5 -2.22 18.41 -13.08
CA PHE A 5 -1.02 17.61 -12.86
C PHE A 5 -0.50 16.99 -14.15
N ALA A 6 -1.36 16.44 -15.00
CA ALA A 6 -0.97 15.89 -16.30
C ALA A 6 -0.32 16.95 -17.18
N ARG A 7 -0.89 18.16 -17.26
CA ARG A 7 -0.32 19.28 -18.02
C ARG A 7 1.07 19.67 -17.50
N HIS A 8 1.24 19.82 -16.20
CA HIS A 8 2.53 20.20 -15.61
C HIS A 8 3.57 19.08 -15.75
N ALA A 9 3.19 17.82 -15.52
CA ALA A 9 4.06 16.68 -15.72
C ALA A 9 4.53 16.56 -17.18
N ALA A 10 3.63 16.78 -18.14
CA ALA A 10 3.97 16.77 -19.56
C ALA A 10 4.92 17.92 -19.93
N ALA A 11 4.65 19.14 -19.47
CA ALA A 11 5.53 20.28 -19.71
C ALA A 11 6.95 20.02 -19.15
N HIS A 12 7.04 19.59 -17.89
CA HIS A 12 8.32 19.24 -17.27
C HIS A 12 9.03 18.09 -18.00
N ALA A 13 8.29 17.04 -18.39
CA ALA A 13 8.87 15.91 -19.12
C ALA A 13 9.44 16.34 -20.46
N LEU A 14 8.74 17.19 -21.24
CA LEU A 14 9.23 17.69 -22.53
C LEU A 14 10.49 18.55 -22.39
N GLU A 15 10.57 19.38 -21.35
CA GLU A 15 11.75 20.20 -21.07
C GLU A 15 12.98 19.35 -20.69
N ASN A 16 12.77 18.18 -20.08
CA ASN A 16 13.86 17.37 -19.50
C ASN A 16 14.17 16.08 -20.26
N ILE A 17 13.33 15.64 -21.20
CA ILE A 17 13.48 14.32 -21.86
C ILE A 17 14.83 14.16 -22.57
N ALA A 18 15.34 15.22 -23.17
CA ALA A 18 16.64 15.23 -23.83
C ALA A 18 17.83 15.02 -22.88
N ASN A 19 17.65 15.26 -21.57
CA ASN A 19 18.68 15.09 -20.55
C ASN A 19 18.71 13.67 -19.98
N TYR A 20 17.68 12.86 -20.24
CA TYR A 20 17.62 11.49 -19.74
C TYR A 20 18.21 10.50 -20.75
N ARG A 21 19.00 9.57 -20.22
CA ARG A 21 19.47 8.40 -20.97
C ARG A 21 18.87 7.17 -20.33
N ILE A 22 18.34 6.26 -21.15
CA ILE A 22 17.89 4.97 -20.66
C ILE A 22 19.14 4.20 -20.24
N PRO A 23 19.21 3.70 -18.99
CA PRO A 23 20.35 2.92 -18.56
C PRO A 23 20.46 1.63 -19.38
N GLU A 24 21.68 1.30 -19.80
CA GLU A 24 21.98 0.00 -20.41
C GLU A 24 22.04 -1.09 -19.34
N GLY A 25 21.87 -2.36 -19.75
CA GLY A 25 22.01 -3.51 -18.85
C GLY A 25 20.87 -3.71 -17.86
N ILE A 26 19.66 -3.25 -18.17
CA ILE A 26 18.47 -3.57 -17.36
C ILE A 26 18.26 -5.10 -17.43
N PRO A 27 18.26 -5.81 -16.28
CA PRO A 27 18.08 -7.24 -16.27
C PRO A 27 16.68 -7.60 -16.76
N HIS A 28 16.58 -8.70 -17.52
CA HIS A 28 15.28 -9.27 -17.81
C HIS A 28 14.61 -9.76 -16.52
N TRP A 29 13.28 -9.76 -16.55
CA TRP A 29 12.50 -10.40 -15.49
C TRP A 29 12.94 -11.87 -15.37
N ASN A 30 13.32 -12.28 -14.16
CA ASN A 30 13.71 -13.66 -13.88
C ASN A 30 12.61 -14.32 -13.04
N ASP A 31 11.98 -15.35 -13.62
CA ASP A 31 10.98 -16.18 -12.96
C ASP A 31 11.42 -17.66 -12.86
N GLU A 32 12.72 -17.92 -12.97
CA GLU A 32 13.31 -19.24 -12.75
C GLU A 32 13.00 -19.76 -11.34
N GLY A 33 12.75 -21.06 -11.22
CA GLY A 33 12.40 -21.70 -9.95
C GLY A 33 10.95 -21.47 -9.49
N THR A 34 10.17 -20.63 -10.17
CA THR A 34 8.74 -20.47 -9.88
C THR A 34 7.90 -21.54 -10.57
N THR A 35 6.85 -22.00 -9.91
CA THR A 35 5.92 -23.00 -10.42
C THR A 35 4.54 -22.39 -10.68
N LEU A 36 3.73 -23.04 -11.50
CA LEU A 36 2.34 -22.65 -11.70
C LEU A 36 1.55 -23.07 -10.46
N THR A 37 1.57 -22.24 -9.42
CA THR A 37 0.84 -22.51 -8.18
C THR A 37 -0.65 -22.25 -8.41
N GLU A 38 -1.48 -23.30 -8.38
CA GLU A 38 -2.94 -23.21 -8.44
C GLU A 38 -3.56 -22.74 -7.10
N GLU A 39 -2.90 -21.82 -6.39
CA GLU A 39 -3.34 -21.32 -5.08
C GLU A 39 -4.19 -20.04 -5.20
N MET A 40 -5.01 -19.97 -6.24
CA MET A 40 -5.95 -18.85 -6.45
C MET A 40 -6.91 -18.65 -5.27
N VAL A 41 -7.21 -19.72 -4.53
CA VAL A 41 -8.02 -19.68 -3.31
C VAL A 41 -7.32 -18.86 -2.22
N LEU A 42 -6.02 -19.05 -2.01
CA LEU A 42 -5.26 -18.29 -1.00
C LEU A 42 -5.20 -16.81 -1.34
N ILE A 43 -4.93 -16.47 -2.61
CA ILE A 43 -4.91 -15.07 -3.07
C ILE A 43 -6.27 -14.41 -2.82
N THR A 44 -7.36 -15.12 -3.18
CA THR A 44 -8.73 -14.60 -3.01
C THR A 44 -9.08 -14.43 -1.53
N GLN A 45 -8.64 -15.34 -0.67
CA GLN A 45 -8.87 -15.28 0.77
C GLN A 45 -8.10 -14.11 1.39
N ASN A 46 -6.80 -14.00 1.11
CA ASN A 46 -5.96 -12.90 1.60
C ASN A 46 -6.49 -11.54 1.13
N LEU A 47 -6.99 -11.44 -0.09
CA LEU A 47 -7.64 -10.21 -0.58
C LEU A 47 -8.84 -9.81 0.28
N LYS A 48 -9.72 -10.76 0.61
CA LYS A 48 -10.88 -10.50 1.49
C LYS A 48 -10.43 -10.08 2.89
N GLU A 49 -9.40 -10.72 3.42
CA GLU A 49 -8.86 -10.40 4.74
C GLU A 49 -8.27 -8.99 4.79
N VAL A 50 -7.49 -8.59 3.79
CA VAL A 50 -6.99 -7.21 3.68
C VAL A 50 -8.16 -6.21 3.63
N GLN A 51 -9.19 -6.47 2.82
CA GLN A 51 -10.37 -5.60 2.74
C GLN A 51 -11.11 -5.50 4.08
N GLN A 52 -11.26 -6.61 4.81
CA GLN A 52 -11.88 -6.63 6.13
C GLN A 52 -11.04 -5.88 7.17
N ILE A 53 -9.71 -6.06 7.17
CA ILE A 53 -8.80 -5.32 8.05
C ILE A 53 -8.96 -3.82 7.84
N MET A 54 -8.91 -3.36 6.59
CA MET A 54 -9.03 -1.94 6.26
C MET A 54 -10.40 -1.38 6.66
N SER A 55 -11.47 -2.15 6.44
CA SER A 55 -12.84 -1.72 6.74
C SER A 55 -13.11 -1.63 8.25
N PHE A 56 -12.75 -2.66 9.02
CA PHE A 56 -13.10 -2.75 10.44
C PHE A 56 -12.13 -2.02 11.38
N TYR A 57 -10.84 -1.94 11.02
CA TYR A 57 -9.82 -1.34 11.88
C TYR A 57 -9.35 0.03 11.42
N VAL A 58 -9.40 0.31 10.11
CA VAL A 58 -8.85 1.53 9.49
C VAL A 58 -9.95 2.37 8.83
N GLY A 59 -11.22 2.06 9.13
CA GLY A 59 -12.40 2.76 8.65
C GLY A 59 -12.57 4.17 9.22
N ILE A 60 -13.80 4.68 9.20
CA ILE A 60 -14.10 6.08 9.55
C ILE A 60 -13.64 6.42 10.98
N VAL A 61 -13.96 5.55 11.95
CA VAL A 61 -13.61 5.71 13.36
C VAL A 61 -12.47 4.78 13.75
N ARG A 62 -11.34 5.37 14.14
CA ARG A 62 -10.10 4.66 14.48
C ARG A 62 -9.81 4.73 15.97
N SER A 63 -8.95 3.82 16.42
CA SER A 63 -8.31 3.85 17.73
C SER A 63 -6.91 3.27 17.62
N ASN A 64 -6.02 3.64 18.53
CA ASN A 64 -4.65 3.12 18.61
C ASN A 64 -4.65 1.59 18.70
N LEU A 65 -5.58 1.02 19.48
CA LEU A 65 -5.75 -0.42 19.59
C LEU A 65 -6.16 -1.05 18.26
N ARG A 66 -7.13 -0.47 17.53
CA ARG A 66 -7.56 -0.98 16.22
C ARG A 66 -6.44 -0.89 15.19
N LEU A 67 -5.72 0.23 15.15
CA LEU A 67 -4.62 0.43 14.21
C LEU A 67 -3.46 -0.54 14.47
N LYS A 68 -3.10 -0.77 15.74
CA LYS A 68 -2.11 -1.79 16.11
C LYS A 68 -2.56 -3.18 15.66
N ARG A 69 -3.82 -3.54 15.96
CA ARG A 69 -4.43 -4.81 15.53
C ARG A 69 -4.49 -4.98 14.02
N ALA A 70 -4.66 -3.89 13.27
CA ALA A 70 -4.64 -3.91 11.81
C ALA A 70 -3.24 -4.22 11.30
N LEU A 71 -2.23 -3.53 11.85
CA LEU A 71 -0.83 -3.71 11.46
C LEU A 71 -0.36 -5.14 11.71
N ASP A 72 -0.64 -5.68 12.91
CA ASP A 72 -0.22 -7.03 13.29
C ASP A 72 -0.81 -8.10 12.37
N ARG A 73 -2.08 -7.94 11.95
CA ARG A 73 -2.73 -8.87 11.01
C ARG A 73 -2.21 -8.70 9.59
N LEU A 74 -2.03 -7.46 9.14
CA LEU A 74 -1.54 -7.18 7.81
C LEU A 74 -0.11 -7.72 7.62
N GLU A 75 0.71 -7.71 8.67
CA GLU A 75 2.06 -8.29 8.66
C GLU A 75 2.05 -9.80 8.39
N ILE A 76 1.08 -10.54 8.96
CA ILE A 76 0.93 -11.98 8.70
C ILE A 76 0.62 -12.22 7.22
N ILE A 77 -0.39 -11.52 6.69
CA ILE A 77 -0.79 -11.64 5.28
C ILE A 77 0.36 -11.23 4.35
N TYR A 78 1.13 -10.20 4.72
CA TYR A 78 2.31 -9.78 3.96
C TYR A 78 3.32 -10.92 3.83
N ARG A 79 3.68 -11.57 4.95
CA ARG A 79 4.66 -12.67 4.96
C ARG A 79 4.19 -13.83 4.11
N GLU A 80 2.93 -14.26 4.29
CA GLU A 80 2.32 -15.34 3.50
C GLU A 80 2.28 -15.01 2.01
N THR A 81 1.92 -13.78 1.66
CA THR A 81 1.87 -13.32 0.25
C THR A 81 3.25 -13.26 -0.37
N GLU A 82 4.28 -12.84 0.38
CA GLU A 82 5.65 -12.79 -0.13
C GLU A 82 6.24 -14.21 -0.32
N GLU A 83 5.96 -15.13 0.60
CA GLU A 83 6.32 -16.55 0.44
C GLU A 83 5.66 -17.16 -0.79
N LEU A 84 4.38 -16.86 -1.02
CA LEU A 84 3.65 -17.30 -2.21
C LEU A 84 4.27 -16.70 -3.48
N TYR A 85 4.59 -15.40 -3.45
CA TYR A 85 5.19 -14.67 -4.56
C TYR A 85 6.56 -15.23 -4.99
N GLN A 86 7.40 -15.64 -4.05
CA GLN A 86 8.71 -16.22 -4.37
C GLN A 86 8.61 -17.58 -5.06
N LYS A 87 7.54 -18.34 -4.80
CA LYS A 87 7.37 -19.70 -5.33
C LYS A 87 6.51 -19.76 -6.58
N SER A 88 5.68 -18.73 -6.84
CA SER A 88 4.64 -18.78 -7.86
C SER A 88 5.00 -17.98 -9.10
N LYS A 89 4.61 -18.48 -10.28
CA LYS A 89 4.60 -17.69 -11.51
C LYS A 89 3.71 -16.45 -11.30
N LEU A 90 4.19 -15.32 -11.80
CA LEU A 90 3.57 -14.03 -11.56
C LEU A 90 2.18 -13.97 -12.21
N SER A 91 1.17 -13.67 -11.40
CA SER A 91 -0.20 -13.45 -11.85
C SER A 91 -0.66 -12.04 -11.49
N ARG A 92 -1.60 -11.50 -12.25
CA ARG A 92 -2.16 -10.18 -12.00
C ARG A 92 -2.74 -10.08 -10.58
N GLN A 93 -3.49 -11.09 -10.15
CA GLN A 93 -4.16 -11.11 -8.85
C GLN A 93 -3.16 -11.12 -7.69
N LEU A 94 -2.04 -11.83 -7.84
CA LEU A 94 -0.97 -11.84 -6.85
C LEU A 94 -0.30 -10.46 -6.74
N CYS A 95 -0.02 -9.81 -7.87
CA CYS A 95 0.51 -8.46 -7.88
C CYS A 95 -0.46 -7.44 -7.27
N GLU A 96 -1.75 -7.53 -7.59
CA GLU A 96 -2.79 -6.67 -7.01
C GLU A 96 -2.86 -6.84 -5.48
N LEU A 97 -2.86 -8.09 -4.99
CA LEU A 97 -2.84 -8.37 -3.56
C LEU A 97 -1.60 -7.77 -2.88
N ARG A 98 -0.40 -8.01 -3.44
CA ARG A 98 0.86 -7.48 -2.91
C ARG A 98 0.87 -5.95 -2.86
N ASN A 99 0.34 -5.30 -3.89
CA ASN A 99 0.20 -3.84 -3.94
C ASN A 99 -0.79 -3.32 -2.88
N LEU A 100 -1.95 -3.98 -2.73
CA LEU A 100 -2.95 -3.60 -1.72
C LEU A 100 -2.40 -3.72 -0.30
N ILE A 101 -1.62 -4.76 0.00
CA ILE A 101 -0.97 -4.94 1.30
C ILE A 101 0.01 -3.79 1.55
N ASN A 102 0.87 -3.46 0.58
CA ASN A 102 1.85 -2.38 0.71
C ASN A 102 1.18 -1.02 0.93
N VAL A 103 0.14 -0.69 0.14
CA VAL A 103 -0.62 0.55 0.32
C VAL A 103 -1.35 0.55 1.66
N GLY A 104 -1.96 -0.57 2.06
CA GLY A 104 -2.61 -0.74 3.35
C GLY A 104 -1.66 -0.47 4.52
N TYR A 105 -0.42 -0.97 4.44
CA TYR A 105 0.63 -0.73 5.43
C TYR A 105 0.93 0.77 5.54
N LEU A 106 1.12 1.46 4.41
CA LEU A 106 1.38 2.90 4.41
C LEU A 106 0.22 3.69 5.03
N VAL A 107 -1.03 3.33 4.72
CA VAL A 107 -2.22 3.97 5.30
C VAL A 107 -2.27 3.76 6.81
N ILE A 108 -2.07 2.52 7.29
CA ILE A 108 -2.07 2.20 8.72
C ILE A 108 -0.96 2.96 9.44
N LYS A 109 0.27 2.95 8.90
CA LYS A 109 1.40 3.66 9.50
C LYS A 109 1.14 5.15 9.63
N ASN A 110 0.70 5.80 8.55
CA ASN A 110 0.35 7.23 8.59
C ASN A 110 -0.80 7.53 9.56
N ALA A 111 -1.78 6.62 9.67
CA ALA A 111 -2.87 6.76 10.64
C ALA A 111 -2.40 6.59 12.09
N THR A 112 -1.46 5.68 12.35
CA THR A 112 -0.88 5.45 13.69
C THR A 112 0.01 6.62 14.11
N ASP A 113 0.80 7.17 13.20
CA ASP A 113 1.71 8.29 13.50
C ASP A 113 0.96 9.60 13.78
N ARG A 114 -0.28 9.72 13.28
CA ARG A 114 -1.11 10.90 13.49
C ARG A 114 -1.80 10.88 14.86
N ARG A 115 -1.29 11.68 15.78
CA ARG A 115 -1.84 11.88 17.14
C ARG A 115 -2.80 13.07 17.24
N GLU A 116 -3.72 13.19 16.28
CA GLU A 116 -4.79 14.20 16.25
C GLU A 116 -5.95 13.73 15.37
N SER A 117 -7.13 14.31 15.54
CA SER A 117 -8.25 14.13 14.60
C SER A 117 -8.40 15.35 13.69
N ARG A 118 -8.37 15.13 12.37
CA ARG A 118 -8.44 16.18 11.35
C ARG A 118 -8.99 15.65 10.03
N GLY A 119 -10.05 16.30 9.52
CA GLY A 119 -10.66 15.94 8.24
C GLY A 119 -11.19 14.50 8.26
N LEU A 120 -10.76 13.69 7.27
CA LEU A 120 -11.17 12.28 7.15
C LEU A 120 -10.45 11.33 8.15
N HIS A 121 -9.49 11.85 8.92
CA HIS A 121 -8.84 11.09 9.98
C HIS A 121 -9.48 11.42 11.33
N TYR A 122 -10.27 10.49 11.86
CA TYR A 122 -10.83 10.55 13.20
C TYR A 122 -10.33 9.37 14.05
N ASN A 123 -9.66 9.67 15.16
CA ASN A 123 -9.12 8.72 16.12
C ASN A 123 -9.68 9.07 17.51
N ILE A 124 -10.39 8.13 18.14
CA ILE A 124 -11.06 8.34 19.43
C ILE A 124 -10.08 8.59 20.57
N ASP A 125 -8.84 8.11 20.46
CA ASP A 125 -7.79 8.32 21.46
C ASP A 125 -7.17 9.73 21.33
N TYR A 126 -7.39 10.41 20.20
CA TYR A 126 -6.95 11.78 19.93
C TYR A 126 -8.08 12.58 19.25
N PRO A 127 -9.19 12.86 19.96
CA PRO A 127 -10.41 13.37 19.34
C PRO A 127 -10.30 14.82 18.87
N PHE A 128 -9.31 15.57 19.38
CA PHE A 128 -9.13 16.98 19.07
C PHE A 128 -8.08 17.19 17.98
N ARG A 129 -8.29 18.24 17.18
CA ARG A 129 -7.30 18.73 16.24
C ARG A 129 -6.16 19.39 17.02
N ARG A 130 -4.91 19.06 16.71
CA ARG A 130 -3.75 19.73 17.31
C ARG A 130 -3.56 21.07 16.60
N ASN A 131 -3.59 22.16 17.36
CA ASN A 131 -3.20 23.46 16.83
C ASN A 131 -1.69 23.43 16.56
N PHE A 132 -1.28 23.87 15.38
CA PHE A 132 0.14 24.06 15.08
C PHE A 132 0.66 25.17 16.01
N GLN A 133 1.55 24.81 16.94
CA GLN A 133 2.50 25.75 17.53
C GLN A 133 3.75 25.64 16.65
N ALA A 134 4.05 26.71 15.92
CA ALA A 134 5.33 26.83 15.25
C ALA A 134 6.36 27.16 16.34
N ASP A 135 7.36 26.29 16.49
CA ASP A 135 8.62 26.65 17.16
C ASP A 135 9.49 27.48 16.20
#